data_AF-W1XQF6-F1
#
_entry.id   AF-W1XQF6-F1
#
_cell.length_a   1.000
_cell.length_b   1.000
_cell.length_c   1.000
_cell.angle_alpha   90.00
_cell.angle_beta   90.00
_cell.angle_gamma   90.00
#
_symmetry.space_group_name_H-M   'P 1'
#
loop_
_entity.id
_entity.type
_entity.pdbx_description
1 polymer ?
#
loop_
_entity_poly.entity_id
_entity_poly.type
_entity_poly.pdbx_seq_one_letter_code
_entity_poly.pdbx_strand_id
1 'polypeptide(L)' 'KRELMQGSLASLRQAAFPVIAAIGGMIVPALLYLAFNYADPITREGWAIPAATDIAFALGVLALLGSRVP' A
#
# COMPACT_ATOMS: atom_id res chain seq x y z
N LYS A 1 11.85 -2.50 11.68
CA LYS A 1 13.27 -2.89 11.89
C LYS A 1 13.53 -4.38 11.61
N ARG A 2 12.74 -5.34 12.12
CA ARG A 2 12.93 -6.79 11.86
C ARG A 2 12.91 -7.18 10.37
N GLU A 3 11.92 -6.69 9.61
CA GLU A 3 11.81 -6.96 8.16
C GLU A 3 13.04 -6.55 7.36
N LEU A 4 13.66 -5.42 7.73
CA LEU A 4 14.85 -4.87 7.08
C LEU A 4 16.15 -5.62 7.44
N MET A 5 16.15 -6.39 8.54
CA MET A 5 17.34 -7.07 9.04
C MET A 5 17.28 -8.58 8.76
N GLN A 6 16.10 -9.18 8.77
CA GLN A 6 15.90 -10.64 8.72
C GLN A 6 14.64 -11.08 7.95
N GLY A 7 13.86 -10.14 7.40
CA GLY A 7 12.60 -10.46 6.73
C GLY A 7 12.63 -10.19 5.23
N SER A 8 11.45 -9.94 4.66
CA SER A 8 11.25 -9.77 3.22
C SER A 8 11.95 -8.54 2.63
N LEU A 9 12.42 -7.62 3.47
CA LEU A 9 13.13 -6.40 3.08
C LEU A 9 14.64 -6.47 3.35
N ALA A 10 15.17 -7.62 3.77
CA ALA A 10 16.56 -7.76 4.22
C ALA A 10 17.61 -7.73 3.10
N SER A 11 17.22 -8.03 1.87
CA SER A 11 18.11 -7.97 0.69
C SER A 11 17.43 -7.21 -0.44
N LEU A 12 18.21 -6.54 -1.30
CA LEU A 12 17.67 -5.81 -2.45
C LEU A 12 16.81 -6.69 -3.36
N ARG A 13 17.18 -7.97 -3.51
CA ARG A 13 16.44 -8.92 -4.35
C ARG A 13 15.06 -9.28 -3.76
N GLN A 14 14.96 -9.43 -2.43
CA GLN A 14 13.69 -9.71 -1.76
C GLN A 14 12.83 -8.45 -1.63
N ALA A 15 13.46 -7.31 -1.35
CA ALA A 15 12.79 -6.03 -1.17
C ALA A 15 12.22 -5.44 -2.47
N ALA A 16 12.83 -5.76 -3.63
CA ALA A 16 12.43 -5.21 -4.92
C ALA A 16 10.93 -5.38 -5.20
N PHE A 17 10.40 -6.60 -5.01
CA PHE A 17 9.00 -6.88 -5.30
C PHE A 17 8.03 -6.12 -4.36
N PRO A 18 8.13 -6.22 -3.02
CA PRO A 18 7.28 -5.45 -2.10
C PRO A 18 7.39 -3.94 -2.31
N VAL A 19 8.58 -3.41 -2.56
CA VAL A 19 8.79 -1.97 -2.74
C VAL A 19 8.12 -1.48 -4.02
N ILE A 20 8.32 -2.17 -5.14
CA ILE A 20 7.67 -1.80 -6.41
C ILE A 20 6.14 -1.91 -6.28
N ALA A 21 5.65 -2.97 -5.64
CA ALA A 21 4.22 -3.16 -5.40
C ALA A 21 3.63 -2.03 -4.54
N ALA A 22 4.33 -1.63 -3.47
CA ALA A 22 3.90 -0.55 -2.58
C ALA A 22 3.89 0.82 -3.31
N ILE A 23 4.94 1.11 -4.08
CA ILE A 23 5.01 2.35 -4.87
C ILE A 23 3.89 2.40 -5.90
N GLY A 24 3.67 1.31 -6.65
CA GLY A 24 2.58 1.22 -7.62
C GLY A 24 1.20 1.36 -6.95
N GLY A 25 1.01 0.68 -5.82
CA GLY A 25 -0.20 0.74 -5.00
C GLY A 25 -0.49 2.11 -4.39
N MET A 26 0.53 2.98 -4.25
CA MET A 26 0.35 4.36 -3.81
C MET A 26 0.12 5.33 -4.98
N ILE A 27 0.91 5.20 -6.06
CA ILE A 27 0.88 6.12 -7.19
C ILE A 27 -0.47 6.05 -7.93
N VAL A 28 -0.96 4.85 -8.22
CA VAL A 28 -2.18 4.70 -9.04
C VAL A 28 -3.41 5.31 -8.35
N PRO A 29 -3.72 5.01 -7.07
CA PRO A 29 -4.86 5.63 -6.39
C PRO A 29 -4.71 7.14 -6.19
N ALA A 30 -3.49 7.62 -5.89
CA ALA A 30 -3.22 9.05 -5.75
C ALA A 30 -3.47 9.81 -7.06
N LEU A 31 -2.97 9.29 -8.19
CA LEU A 31 -3.18 9.90 -9.50
C LEU A 31 -4.64 9.86 -9.93
N LEU A 32 -5.36 8.76 -9.67
CA LEU A 32 -6.79 8.69 -9.91
C LEU A 32 -7.53 9.75 -9.12
N TYR A 33 -7.26 9.86 -7.81
CA TYR A 33 -7.88 10.87 -6.97
C TYR A 33 -7.61 12.30 -7.44
N LEU A 34 -6.35 12.60 -7.77
CA LEU A 34 -5.95 13.92 -8.29
C LEU A 34 -6.59 14.23 -9.64
N ALA A 35 -6.77 13.23 -10.51
CA ALA A 35 -7.45 13.41 -11.79
C ALA A 35 -8.93 13.77 -11.58
N PHE A 36 -9.61 13.11 -10.64
CA PHE A 36 -11.01 13.41 -10.32
C PHE A 36 -11.19 14.73 -9.58
N ASN A 37 -10.23 15.11 -8.72
CA ASN A 37 -10.27 16.34 -7.93
C ASN A 37 -9.45 17.46 -8.56
N TYR A 38 -9.14 17.38 -9.86
CA TYR A 38 -8.22 18.31 -10.49
C TYR A 38 -8.72 19.76 -10.41
N ALA A 39 -10.01 20.06 -10.41
CA ALA A 39 -10.48 21.45 -10.43
C ALA A 39 -10.54 22.13 -9.04
N ASP A 40 -10.44 21.37 -7.95
CA ASP A 40 -10.73 21.87 -6.60
C ASP A 40 -9.45 21.93 -5.75
N PRO A 41 -8.94 23.14 -5.44
CA PRO A 41 -7.70 23.31 -4.67
C PRO A 41 -7.75 22.73 -3.25
N ILE A 42 -8.94 22.68 -2.63
CA ILE A 42 -9.11 22.23 -1.25
C ILE A 42 -9.04 20.71 -1.21
N THR A 43 -9.77 20.03 -2.09
CA THR A 43 -9.82 18.56 -2.10
C THR A 43 -8.51 17.94 -2.60
N ARG A 44 -7.72 18.61 -3.45
CA ARG A 44 -6.40 18.11 -3.90
C ARG A 44 -5.46 17.74 -2.75
N GLU A 45 -5.56 18.38 -1.59
CA GLU A 45 -4.72 18.05 -0.42
C GLU A 45 -4.98 16.62 0.11
N GLY A 46 -6.16 16.05 -0.20
CA GLY A 46 -6.57 14.70 0.20
C GLY A 46 -5.99 13.55 -0.63
N TRP A 47 -5.01 13.81 -1.51
CA TRP A 47 -4.47 12.81 -2.45
C TRP A 47 -3.88 11.55 -1.80
N ALA A 48 -3.44 11.63 -0.55
CA ALA A 48 -2.85 10.52 0.19
C ALA A 48 -3.91 9.60 0.86
N ILE A 49 -5.16 10.05 0.98
CA ILE A 49 -6.26 9.28 1.58
C ILE A 49 -6.45 7.92 0.90
N PRO A 50 -6.58 7.81 -0.43
CA PRO A 50 -6.82 6.52 -1.10
C PRO A 50 -5.60 5.59 -1.12
N ALA A 51 -4.40 6.09 -0.80
CA ALA A 51 -3.19 5.26 -0.71
C ALA A 51 -3.01 4.62 0.68
N ALA A 52 -3.74 5.08 1.69
CA ALA A 52 -3.65 4.54 3.04
C ALA A 52 -4.29 3.14 3.10
N THR A 53 -3.56 2.18 3.68
CA THR A 53 -4.04 0.80 3.89
C THR A 53 -4.02 0.47 5.38
N ASP A 54 -5.15 0.01 5.93
CA ASP A 54 -5.22 -0.50 7.30
C ASP A 54 -4.75 -1.97 7.36
N ILE A 55 -3.56 -2.17 7.92
CA ILE A 55 -2.95 -3.48 8.05
C ILE A 55 -3.73 -4.40 9.00
N ALA A 56 -4.36 -3.87 10.06
CA ALA A 56 -5.09 -4.69 11.02
C ALA A 56 -6.36 -5.25 10.38
N PHE A 57 -7.07 -4.42 9.61
CA PHE A 57 -8.23 -4.87 8.86
C PHE A 57 -7.85 -5.88 7.77
N ALA A 58 -6.82 -5.60 6.98
CA ALA A 58 -6.37 -6.50 5.91
C ALA A 58 -5.95 -7.88 6.45
N LEU A 59 -5.15 -7.92 7.52
CA LEU A 59 -4.76 -9.17 8.17
C LEU A 59 -5.95 -9.86 8.85
N GLY A 60 -6.88 -9.10 9.43
CA GLY A 60 -8.12 -9.65 10.00
C GLY A 60 -8.96 -10.37 8.96
N VAL A 61 -9.17 -9.77 7.78
CA VAL A 61 -9.90 -10.40 6.67
C VAL A 61 -9.16 -11.62 6.12
N LEU A 62 -7.83 -11.55 5.99
CA LEU A 62 -7.01 -12.69 5.57
C LEU A 62 -7.13 -13.86 6.55
N ALA A 63 -7.14 -13.59 7.85
CA ALA A 63 -7.28 -14.63 8.88
C ALA A 63 -8.66 -15.33 8.82
N LEU A 64 -9.73 -14.63 8.43
CA LEU A 64 -11.07 -15.22 8.25
C LEU A 64 -11.11 -16.27 7.13
N LEU A 65 -10.21 -16.20 6.14
CA LEU A 65 -10.11 -17.18 5.06
C LEU A 65 -9.43 -18.49 5.50
N GLY A 66 -8.88 -18.53 6.72
CA GLY A 66 -8.33 -19.72 7.36
C GLY A 66 -7.17 -20.34 6.58
N SER A 67 -7.16 -21.67 6.46
CA SER A 67 -6.09 -22.45 5.81
C SER A 67 -6.00 -22.31 4.30
N ARG A 68 -6.84 -21.47 3.67
CA ARG A 68 -6.83 -21.23 2.23
C ARG A 68 -5.83 -20.14 1.82
N VAL A 69 -5.37 -19.33 2.77
CA VAL A 69 -4.37 -18.30 2.54
C VAL A 69 -3.00 -18.85 2.98
N PRO A 70 -1.97 -18.80 2.10
CA PRO A 70 -0.63 -19.31 2.38
C PRO A 70 0.15 -18.45 3.39
#